data_AF-A0A7J3Z5P3-F1
#
_entry.id   AF-A0A7J3Z5P3-F1
#
_cell.length_a   1.000
_cell.length_b   1.000
_cell.length_c   1.000
_cell.angle_alpha   90.00
_cell.angle_beta   90.00
_cell.angle_gamma   90.00
#
_symmetry.space_group_name_H-M   'P 1'
#
loop_
_entity.id
_entity.type
_entity.pdbx_description
1 polymer ?
#
loop_
_entity_poly.entity_id
_entity_poly.type
_entity_poly.pdbx_seq_one_letter_code
_entity_poly.pdbx_strand_id
1 'polypeptide(L)'
;MLLNEILKIIPRKFNAEKHKRLYINVENIDRSHLKRVENIALKGFRVAIISALKSSGYRVDEKVSQNVENLGPNPDILWLLFRGGDRVIVVIGDSTFQTLSEKALEKFKDVYTNYLVGKGVDVANTLFASLDSLESYVLRKLFLAEIRIVKASER
;
A
#
# COMPACT_ATOMS: atom_id res chain seq x y z
N MET A 1 6.98 17.20 -3.67
CA MET A 1 6.15 17.73 -2.56
C MET A 1 5.55 16.61 -1.72
N LEU A 2 4.92 15.58 -2.32
CA LEU A 2 4.35 14.42 -1.60
C LEU A 2 5.39 13.61 -0.80
N LEU A 3 6.53 13.27 -1.42
CA LEU A 3 7.57 12.45 -0.78
C LEU A 3 8.17 13.12 0.47
N ASN A 4 8.46 14.42 0.42
CA ASN A 4 9.07 15.15 1.54
C ASN A 4 8.13 15.28 2.75
N GLU A 5 6.81 15.38 2.54
CA GLU A 5 5.83 15.36 3.63
C GLU A 5 5.75 13.97 4.26
N ILE A 6 5.83 12.92 3.46
CA ILE A 6 5.77 11.54 3.92
C ILE A 6 7.06 11.16 4.66
N LEU A 7 8.24 11.55 4.16
CA LEU A 7 9.51 11.31 4.86
C LEU A 7 9.55 11.91 6.28
N LYS A 8 8.76 12.94 6.58
CA LYS A 8 8.63 13.50 7.94
C LYS A 8 7.83 12.60 8.89
N ILE A 9 6.92 11.78 8.38
CA ILE A 9 6.07 10.90 9.20
C ILE A 9 6.66 9.49 9.33
N ILE A 10 7.60 9.12 8.45
CA ILE A 10 8.35 7.86 8.60
C ILE A 10 9.23 7.98 9.85
N PRO A 11 9.00 7.17 10.90
CA PRO A 11 9.84 7.22 12.09
C PRO A 11 11.27 6.83 11.71
N ARG A 12 12.25 7.64 12.12
CA ARG A 12 13.70 7.42 11.84
C ARG A 12 14.23 6.08 12.36
N LYS A 13 13.54 5.47 13.32
CA LYS A 13 13.76 4.11 13.82
C LYS A 13 12.45 3.34 13.75
N PHE A 14 12.39 2.32 12.90
CA PHE A 14 11.17 1.53 12.72
C PHE A 14 11.09 0.41 13.76
N ASN A 15 10.08 0.46 14.64
CA ASN A 15 9.69 -0.67 15.49
C ASN A 15 8.50 -1.40 14.84
N ALA A 16 8.71 -2.63 14.36
CA ALA A 16 7.71 -3.39 13.63
C ALA A 16 6.46 -3.73 14.48
N GLU A 17 6.59 -3.94 15.78
CA GLU A 17 5.44 -4.23 16.64
C GLU A 17 4.54 -3.01 16.81
N LYS A 18 5.13 -1.82 16.87
CA LYS A 18 4.40 -0.56 17.10
C LYS A 18 3.89 0.10 15.83
N HIS A 19 4.54 -0.15 14.68
CA HIS A 19 4.31 0.63 13.46
C HIS A 19 3.91 -0.21 12.25
N LYS A 20 3.50 -1.47 12.42
CA LYS A 20 2.92 -2.30 11.33
C LYS A 20 1.70 -1.64 10.69
N ARG A 21 0.85 -0.99 11.49
CA ARG A 21 -0.33 -0.25 11.01
C ARG A 21 -0.43 1.09 11.72
N LEU A 22 -0.60 2.17 10.95
CA LEU A 22 -0.69 3.52 11.49
C LEU A 22 -1.73 4.32 10.71
N TYR A 23 -2.56 5.05 11.43
CA TYR A 23 -3.52 5.99 10.86
C TYR A 23 -3.18 7.39 11.32
N ILE A 24 -3.02 8.31 10.38
CA ILE A 24 -2.54 9.67 10.67
C ILE A 24 -3.64 10.66 10.29
N ASN A 25 -3.92 11.60 11.22
CA ASN A 25 -4.92 12.67 11.08
C ASN A 25 -6.36 12.16 10.90
N VAL A 26 -6.79 11.22 11.76
CA VAL A 26 -8.11 10.56 11.68
C VAL A 26 -9.23 11.23 12.48
N GLU A 27 -8.97 12.38 13.12
CA GLU A 27 -9.86 12.97 14.13
C GLU A 27 -11.31 13.21 13.64
N ASN A 28 -11.52 13.34 12.33
CA ASN A 28 -12.84 13.59 11.73
C ASN A 28 -13.30 12.50 10.74
N ILE A 29 -12.75 11.28 10.85
CA ILE A 29 -13.02 10.20 9.89
C ILE A 29 -13.86 9.13 10.53
N ASP A 30 -14.99 8.83 9.89
CA ASP A 30 -15.85 7.75 10.33
C ASP A 30 -15.14 6.40 10.32
N ARG A 31 -15.36 5.60 11.36
CA ARG A 31 -14.69 4.31 11.54
C ARG A 31 -15.01 3.32 10.42
N SER A 32 -16.22 3.37 9.86
CA SER A 32 -16.60 2.50 8.74
C SER A 32 -15.84 2.90 7.47
N HIS A 33 -15.65 4.20 7.26
CA HIS A 33 -14.85 4.73 6.15
C HIS A 33 -13.38 4.31 6.27
N LEU A 34 -12.77 4.49 7.45
CA LEU A 34 -11.40 4.04 7.72
C LEU A 34 -11.20 2.56 7.42
N LYS A 35 -12.10 1.70 7.95
CA LYS A 35 -12.07 0.25 7.68
C LYS A 35 -12.22 -0.07 6.19
N ARG A 36 -13.05 0.68 5.47
CA ARG A 36 -13.21 0.52 4.02
C ARG A 36 -11.90 0.82 3.30
N VAL A 37 -11.22 1.92 3.63
CA VAL A 37 -9.93 2.28 3.03
C VAL A 37 -8.88 1.20 3.30
N GLU A 38 -8.74 0.81 4.56
CA GLU A 38 -7.79 -0.22 4.99
C GLU A 38 -8.02 -1.52 4.22
N ASN A 39 -9.27 -1.99 4.16
CA ASN A 39 -9.62 -3.23 3.47
C ASN A 39 -9.34 -3.17 1.97
N ILE A 40 -9.66 -2.05 1.30
CA ILE A 40 -9.37 -1.88 -0.12
C ILE A 40 -7.85 -1.93 -0.36
N ALA A 41 -7.07 -1.20 0.44
CA ALA A 41 -5.61 -1.18 0.32
C ALA A 41 -4.98 -2.55 0.59
N LEU A 42 -5.39 -3.25 1.66
CA LEU A 42 -4.87 -4.59 2.00
C LEU A 42 -5.18 -5.61 0.91
N LYS A 43 -6.40 -5.63 0.40
CA LYS A 43 -6.78 -6.57 -0.66
C LYS A 43 -6.07 -6.25 -1.97
N GLY A 44 -5.94 -4.96 -2.31
CA GLY A 44 -5.15 -4.53 -3.47
C GLY A 44 -3.71 -4.98 -3.36
N PHE A 45 -3.09 -4.83 -2.18
CA PHE A 45 -1.73 -5.30 -1.92
C PHE A 45 -1.62 -6.80 -2.18
N ARG A 46 -2.51 -7.60 -1.58
CA ARG A 46 -2.51 -9.07 -1.72
C ARG A 46 -2.55 -9.50 -3.19
N VAL A 47 -3.43 -8.90 -3.97
CA VAL A 47 -3.56 -9.19 -5.41
C VAL A 47 -2.29 -8.78 -6.16
N ALA A 48 -1.77 -7.57 -5.90
CA ALA A 48 -0.60 -7.03 -6.55
C ALA A 48 0.68 -7.81 -6.24
N ILE A 49 0.92 -8.17 -4.98
CA ILE A 49 2.14 -8.87 -4.57
C ILE A 49 2.17 -10.30 -5.09
N ILE A 50 1.04 -11.02 -5.08
CA ILE A 50 0.96 -12.34 -5.69
C ILE A 50 1.20 -12.26 -7.20
N SER A 51 0.68 -11.23 -7.89
CA SER A 51 0.94 -11.03 -9.31
C SER A 51 2.42 -10.75 -9.59
N ALA A 52 3.05 -9.89 -8.78
CA ALA A 52 4.47 -9.58 -8.89
C ALA A 52 5.35 -10.82 -8.65
N LEU A 53 5.09 -11.59 -7.59
CA LEU A 53 5.80 -12.83 -7.30
C LEU A 53 5.67 -13.85 -8.43
N LYS A 54 4.46 -14.06 -8.97
CA LYS A 54 4.26 -14.92 -10.14
C LYS A 54 5.06 -14.43 -11.36
N SER A 55 5.11 -13.11 -11.59
CA SER A 55 5.88 -12.52 -12.69
C SER A 55 7.39 -12.70 -12.53
N SER A 56 7.87 -12.88 -11.30
CA SER A 56 9.26 -13.22 -10.96
C SER A 56 9.55 -14.72 -10.95
N GLY A 57 8.58 -15.57 -11.34
CA GLY A 57 8.77 -17.02 -11.44
C GLY A 57 8.47 -17.81 -10.17
N TYR A 58 7.99 -17.17 -9.10
CA TYR A 58 7.59 -17.89 -7.89
C TYR A 58 6.29 -18.67 -8.15
N ARG A 59 6.25 -19.90 -7.62
CA ARG A 59 5.04 -20.70 -7.58
C ARG A 59 4.21 -20.29 -6.36
N VAL A 60 2.91 -20.12 -6.58
CA VAL A 60 1.95 -19.76 -5.52
C VAL A 60 0.96 -20.89 -5.41
N ASP A 61 0.66 -21.29 -4.17
CA ASP A 61 -0.36 -22.30 -3.87
C ASP A 61 -1.69 -22.00 -4.58
N GLU A 62 -2.37 -23.04 -5.03
CA GLU A 62 -3.60 -22.91 -5.82
C GLU A 62 -4.74 -22.30 -4.99
N LYS A 63 -4.86 -22.66 -3.71
CA LYS A 63 -5.90 -22.12 -2.82
C LYS A 63 -5.71 -20.62 -2.62
N VAL A 64 -4.46 -20.18 -2.47
CA VAL A 64 -4.13 -18.75 -2.40
C VAL A 64 -4.46 -18.08 -3.72
N SER A 65 -4.11 -18.70 -4.86
CA SER A 65 -4.36 -18.15 -6.19
C SER A 65 -5.84 -17.92 -6.52
N GLN A 66 -6.73 -18.78 -6.01
CA GLN A 66 -8.18 -18.65 -6.21
C GLN A 66 -8.83 -17.61 -5.26
N ASN A 67 -8.23 -17.37 -4.10
CA ASN A 67 -8.79 -16.50 -3.05
C ASN A 67 -7.80 -15.44 -2.55
N VAL A 68 -7.05 -14.83 -3.48
CA VAL A 68 -5.92 -13.95 -3.15
C VAL A 68 -6.32 -12.78 -2.24
N GLU A 69 -7.50 -12.16 -2.48
CA GLU A 69 -7.98 -11.06 -1.63
C GLU A 69 -8.08 -11.47 -0.15
N ASN A 70 -8.30 -12.75 0.16
CA ASN A 70 -8.54 -13.24 1.52
C ASN A 70 -7.32 -13.95 2.11
N LEU A 71 -6.58 -14.70 1.29
CA LEU A 71 -5.50 -15.59 1.73
C LEU A 71 -4.09 -15.10 1.35
N GLY A 72 -3.99 -14.03 0.56
CA GLY A 72 -2.70 -13.44 0.20
C GLY A 72 -1.97 -12.84 1.41
N PRO A 73 -0.64 -12.62 1.28
CA PRO A 73 0.16 -12.03 2.35
C PRO A 73 -0.25 -10.58 2.62
N ASN A 74 -0.16 -10.17 3.87
CA ASN A 74 -0.31 -8.76 4.25
C ASN A 74 1.02 -8.03 4.13
N PRO A 75 1.00 -6.71 3.90
CA PRO A 75 2.24 -5.95 3.90
C PRO A 75 2.82 -5.88 5.31
N ASP A 76 4.15 -5.79 5.40
CA ASP A 76 4.86 -5.53 6.67
C ASP A 76 4.45 -4.18 7.29
N ILE A 77 4.12 -3.19 6.44
CA ILE A 77 3.64 -1.87 6.83
C ILE A 77 2.43 -1.47 5.98
N LEU A 78 1.40 -0.98 6.65
CA LEU A 78 0.33 -0.20 6.04
C LEU A 78 0.06 1.06 6.84
N TRP A 79 0.41 2.22 6.27
CA TRP A 79 0.07 3.52 6.85
C TRP A 79 -0.91 4.27 5.97
N LEU A 80 -1.90 4.91 6.60
CA LEU A 80 -2.89 5.74 5.94
C LEU A 80 -2.79 7.15 6.51
N LEU A 81 -2.47 8.10 5.64
CA LEU A 81 -2.48 9.53 5.96
C LEU A 81 -3.68 10.17 5.28
N PHE A 82 -4.59 10.71 6.07
CA PHE A 82 -5.76 11.39 5.55
C PHE A 82 -5.51 12.89 5.44
N ARG A 83 -5.92 13.46 4.31
CA ARG A 83 -5.87 14.90 4.02
C ARG A 83 -7.30 15.37 3.78
N GLY A 84 -7.63 16.60 4.19
CA GLY A 84 -8.98 17.14 4.16
C GLY A 84 -9.82 16.74 2.94
N GLY A 85 -11.09 16.40 3.18
CA GLY A 85 -11.94 15.69 2.22
C GLY A 85 -11.68 14.18 2.21
N ASP A 86 -11.92 13.52 1.08
CA ASP A 86 -11.75 12.06 0.91
C ASP A 86 -10.37 11.67 0.33
N ARG A 87 -9.34 12.50 0.51
CA ARG A 87 -7.99 12.25 0.00
C ARG A 87 -7.18 11.46 1.02
N VAL A 88 -6.62 10.34 0.57
CA VAL A 88 -5.82 9.45 1.40
C VAL A 88 -4.50 9.14 0.72
N ILE A 89 -3.42 9.19 1.46
CA ILE A 89 -2.13 8.66 1.03
C ILE A 89 -1.95 7.31 1.71
N VAL A 90 -1.79 6.28 0.89
CA VAL A 90 -1.48 4.92 1.31
C VAL A 90 0.03 4.71 1.17
N VAL A 91 0.68 4.34 2.27
CA VAL A 91 2.08 3.95 2.29
C VAL A 91 2.15 2.47 2.63
N ILE A 92 2.70 1.69 1.71
CA ILE A 92 2.90 0.26 1.83
C ILE A 92 4.40 0.00 1.91
N GLY A 93 4.80 -0.70 2.95
CA GLY A 93 6.16 -1.18 3.08
C GLY A 93 6.18 -2.69 3.20
N ASP A 94 7.05 -3.33 2.43
CA ASP A 94 7.20 -4.79 2.47
C ASP A 94 8.62 -5.19 2.14
N SER A 95 9.19 -6.10 2.92
CA SER A 95 10.56 -6.58 2.76
C SER A 95 10.78 -7.26 1.41
N THR A 96 9.74 -7.85 0.81
CA THR A 96 9.81 -8.48 -0.50
C THR A 96 10.15 -7.49 -1.62
N PHE A 97 9.78 -6.21 -1.49
CA PHE A 97 10.08 -5.17 -2.49
C PHE A 97 11.59 -5.01 -2.74
N GLN A 98 12.44 -5.37 -1.77
CA GLN A 98 13.90 -5.33 -1.93
C GLN A 98 14.41 -6.39 -2.89
N THR A 99 13.74 -7.54 -2.92
CA THR A 99 14.12 -8.71 -3.72
C THR A 99 13.50 -8.72 -5.11
N LEU A 100 12.46 -7.91 -5.33
CA LEU A 100 11.79 -7.81 -6.63
C LEU A 100 12.61 -6.98 -7.61
N SER A 101 12.65 -7.45 -8.86
CA SER A 101 13.19 -6.68 -9.99
C SER A 101 12.30 -5.47 -10.30
N GLU A 102 12.85 -4.48 -10.99
CA GLU A 102 12.08 -3.29 -11.42
C GLU A 102 10.83 -3.68 -12.21
N LYS A 103 10.93 -4.66 -13.12
CA LYS A 103 9.78 -5.17 -13.88
C LYS A 103 8.67 -5.73 -12.98
N ALA A 104 9.04 -6.45 -11.91
CA ALA A 104 8.07 -7.00 -10.97
C ALA A 104 7.45 -5.92 -10.06
N LEU A 105 8.22 -4.90 -9.70
CA LEU A 105 7.73 -3.72 -8.99
C LEU A 105 6.74 -2.92 -9.86
N GLU A 106 7.07 -2.70 -11.13
CA GLU A 106 6.14 -2.06 -12.08
C GLU A 106 4.86 -2.90 -12.24
N LYS A 107 4.98 -4.23 -12.31
CA LYS A 107 3.82 -5.13 -12.32
C LYS A 107 2.96 -5.00 -11.05
N PHE A 108 3.60 -4.90 -9.88
CA PHE A 108 2.91 -4.64 -8.62
C PHE A 108 2.12 -3.34 -8.71
N LYS A 109 2.78 -2.23 -9.11
CA LYS A 109 2.17 -0.90 -9.22
C LYS A 109 0.96 -0.94 -10.13
N ASP A 110 1.09 -1.51 -11.33
CA ASP A 110 -0.01 -1.57 -12.31
C ASP A 110 -1.21 -2.36 -11.76
N VAL A 111 -0.96 -3.53 -11.18
CA VAL A 111 -2.02 -4.38 -10.64
C VAL A 111 -2.72 -3.72 -9.45
N TYR A 112 -1.94 -3.09 -8.57
CA TYR A 112 -2.47 -2.38 -7.41
C TYR A 112 -3.35 -1.19 -7.85
N THR A 113 -2.86 -0.36 -8.76
CA THR A 113 -3.60 0.80 -9.29
C THR A 113 -4.89 0.37 -9.98
N ASN A 114 -4.83 -0.64 -10.85
CA ASN A 114 -6.02 -1.16 -11.53
C ASN A 114 -7.04 -1.75 -10.54
N TYR A 115 -6.57 -2.42 -9.49
CA TYR A 115 -7.45 -2.92 -8.43
C TYR A 115 -8.18 -1.78 -7.72
N LEU A 116 -7.47 -0.71 -7.35
CA LEU A 116 -8.07 0.46 -6.70
C LEU A 116 -9.14 1.12 -7.58
N VAL A 117 -8.82 1.37 -8.84
CA VAL A 117 -9.77 1.92 -9.82
C VAL A 117 -11.00 1.03 -9.96
N GLY A 118 -10.80 -0.29 -10.02
CA GLY A 118 -11.88 -1.29 -10.06
C GLY A 118 -12.77 -1.31 -8.81
N LYS A 119 -12.30 -0.79 -7.66
CA LYS A 119 -13.10 -0.61 -6.43
C LYS A 119 -13.69 0.80 -6.29
N GLY A 120 -13.64 1.61 -7.35
CA GLY A 120 -14.23 2.96 -7.36
C GLY A 120 -13.37 4.01 -6.66
N VAL A 121 -12.06 3.78 -6.57
CA VAL A 121 -11.08 4.72 -6.00
C VAL A 121 -10.38 5.44 -7.15
N ASP A 122 -10.34 6.77 -7.08
CA ASP A 122 -9.58 7.56 -8.05
C ASP A 122 -8.12 7.64 -7.58
N VAL A 123 -7.18 7.30 -8.46
CA VAL A 123 -5.75 7.26 -8.13
C VAL A 123 -5.07 8.45 -8.78
N ALA A 124 -4.51 9.34 -7.95
CA ALA A 124 -3.83 10.55 -8.43
C ALA A 124 -2.36 10.28 -8.78
N ASN A 125 -1.67 9.46 -7.98
CA ASN A 125 -0.27 9.13 -8.19
C ASN A 125 0.10 7.81 -7.52
N THR A 126 1.06 7.09 -8.09
CA THR A 126 1.69 5.91 -7.48
C THR A 126 3.18 5.87 -7.80
N LEU A 127 4.03 5.61 -6.80
CA LEU A 127 5.47 5.50 -7.00
C LEU A 127 6.12 4.56 -5.97
N PHE A 128 7.29 4.05 -6.31
CA PHE A 128 8.20 3.46 -5.34
C PHE A 128 9.22 4.50 -4.87
N ALA A 129 9.41 4.60 -3.56
CA ALA A 129 10.47 5.41 -2.96
C ALA A 129 11.54 4.49 -2.38
N SER A 130 12.81 4.78 -2.72
CA SER A 130 13.94 4.22 -1.98
C SER A 130 14.18 5.07 -0.73
N LEU A 131 14.47 4.40 0.38
CA LEU A 131 14.79 5.03 1.66
C LEU A 131 16.30 5.07 1.92
N ASP A 132 17.13 5.10 0.86
CA ASP A 132 18.60 5.06 0.96
C ASP A 132 19.18 6.20 1.82
N SER A 133 19.24 5.95 3.13
CA SER A 133 20.23 6.44 4.08
C SER A 133 19.88 5.91 5.47
N LEU A 134 20.86 5.24 6.08
CA LEU A 134 20.92 4.77 7.46
C LEU A 134 20.51 3.31 7.69
N GLU A 135 21.44 2.59 8.31
CA GLU A 135 21.47 1.19 8.74
C GLU A 135 20.31 0.78 9.69
N SER A 136 19.24 1.56 9.77
CA SER A 136 18.19 1.48 10.81
C SER A 136 16.79 1.13 10.29
N TYR A 137 16.60 0.96 8.99
CA TYR A 137 15.30 0.62 8.41
C TYR A 137 15.24 -0.86 8.00
N VAL A 138 14.25 -1.60 8.52
CA VAL A 138 13.92 -2.97 8.07
C VAL A 138 13.48 -2.95 6.58
N LEU A 139 12.99 -1.81 6.10
CA LEU A 139 12.55 -1.62 4.73
C LEU A 139 13.42 -0.61 3.98
N ARG A 140 13.98 -1.02 2.84
CA ARG A 140 14.72 -0.12 1.94
C ARG A 140 13.85 0.54 0.88
N LYS A 141 12.68 -0.03 0.58
CA LYS A 141 11.76 0.47 -0.46
C LYS A 141 10.33 0.53 0.08
N LEU A 142 9.61 1.57 -0.32
CA LEU A 142 8.18 1.76 -0.04
C LEU A 142 7.41 1.96 -1.33
N PHE A 143 6.16 1.53 -1.34
CA PHE A 143 5.17 1.88 -2.34
C PHE A 143 4.23 2.95 -1.78
N LEU A 144 3.98 3.99 -2.55
CA LEU A 144 3.15 5.12 -2.16
C LEU A 144 2.06 5.32 -3.19
N ALA A 145 0.82 5.45 -2.74
CA ALA A 145 -0.33 5.76 -3.58
C ALA A 145 -1.11 6.93 -2.97
N GLU A 146 -1.32 7.99 -3.75
CA GLU A 146 -2.26 9.05 -3.40
C GLU A 146 -3.59 8.78 -4.09
N ILE A 147 -4.63 8.62 -3.28
CA ILE A 147 -5.95 8.18 -3.71
C ILE A 147 -7.04 9.12 -3.21
N ARG A 148 -8.16 9.14 -3.92
CA ARG A 148 -9.40 9.78 -3.50
C ARG A 148 -10.51 8.75 -3.48
N ILE A 149 -11.27 8.71 -2.38
CA ILE A 149 -12.38 7.79 -2.23
C ILE A 149 -13.66 8.52 -2.59
N VAL A 150 -14.23 8.21 -3.75
CA VAL A 150 -15.49 8.80 -4.17
C VAL A 150 -16.63 8.09 -3.44
N LYS A 151 -17.54 8.84 -2.81
CA LYS A 151 -18.80 8.27 -2.31
C LYS A 151 -19.56 7.71 -3.50
N ALA A 152 -20.10 6.50 -3.35
CA ALA A 152 -20.81 5.80 -4.44
C ALA A 152 -22.03 6.57 -4.99
N SER A 153 -22.46 7.66 -4.34
CA SER A 153 -23.54 8.55 -4.75
C SER A 153 -23.15 9.67 -5.72
N GLU A 154 -21.88 9.78 -6.13
CA GLU A 154 -21.36 10.89 -6.96
C GLU A 154 -20.80 10.42 -8.33
N ARG A 155 -21.25 9.27 -8.85
CA ARG A 155 -20.95 8.82 -10.22
C ARG A 155 -22.18 8.90 -11.11
#